data_AF-A0A9P1NLQ0-F1
#
_entry.id   AF-A0A9P1NLQ0-F1
#
_cell.length_a   1.000
_cell.length_b   1.000
_cell.length_c   1.000
_cell.angle_alpha   90.00
_cell.angle_beta   90.00
_cell.angle_gamma   90.00
#
_symmetry.space_group_name_H-M   'P 1'
#
loop_
_entity.id
_entity.type
_entity.pdbx_description
1 polymer ?
#
loop_
_entity_poly.entity_id
_entity_poly.type
_entity_poly.pdbx_seq_one_letter_code
_entity_poly.pdbx_strand_id
1 'polypeptide(L)'
;MASGRRLGAVAPCAARPAWLRQRHQLGSRGSGQRQRPGKKGGEETGPNPTDRGKPGSKRHILVDANGIPLALRISPANRHDSKLLEALVDAVPAIRQCAGRPRRRPAKLHADKGYDFAHCRQALRRRAIIPRIARRGIESSERLGRHRWVVERTLAWFARFRRLALRYERRADIFTAFHNIAASLICWRFVQRWFC
;
A
#
# COMPACT_ATOMS: atom_id res chain seq x y z
N MET A 1 90.22 -6.62 44.70
CA MET A 1 90.55 -7.46 43.52
C MET A 1 89.33 -7.53 42.63
N ALA A 2 89.54 -7.29 41.35
CA ALA A 2 88.53 -7.06 40.33
C ALA A 2 87.85 -8.35 39.83
N SER A 3 86.83 -8.12 39.01
CA SER A 3 86.27 -8.99 37.97
C SER A 3 85.00 -9.76 38.37
N GLY A 4 83.90 -9.72 37.61
CA GLY A 4 83.77 -9.24 36.24
C GLY A 4 82.33 -9.09 35.76
N ARG A 5 82.18 -8.22 34.75
CA ARG A 5 80.99 -8.00 33.94
C ARG A 5 80.71 -9.24 33.06
N ARG A 6 79.43 -9.47 32.72
CA ARG A 6 79.02 -9.57 31.31
C ARG A 6 77.52 -9.36 31.12
N LEU A 7 77.21 -8.78 29.97
CA LEU A 7 75.96 -8.17 29.54
C LEU A 7 75.01 -9.19 28.90
N GLY A 8 73.72 -8.91 29.06
CA GLY A 8 72.55 -9.20 28.22
C GLY A 8 72.55 -10.35 27.21
N ALA A 9 71.49 -11.16 27.28
CA ALA A 9 70.91 -11.82 26.12
C ALA A 9 69.38 -11.68 26.15
N VAL A 10 68.85 -11.41 24.96
CA VAL A 10 67.52 -10.91 24.62
C VAL A 10 66.47 -12.03 24.69
N ALA A 11 65.26 -11.69 25.14
CA ALA A 11 64.11 -12.59 25.12
C ALA A 11 63.71 -12.96 23.68
N PRO A 12 63.51 -14.25 23.34
CA PRO A 12 62.84 -14.59 22.09
C PRO A 12 61.33 -14.37 22.24
N CYS A 13 60.86 -13.35 21.53
CA CYS A 13 59.47 -13.14 21.16
C CYS A 13 59.00 -14.32 20.30
N ALA A 14 58.32 -15.30 20.93
CA ALA A 14 57.58 -16.31 20.20
C ALA A 14 56.15 -15.81 19.96
N ALA A 15 55.96 -15.12 18.84
CA ALA A 15 54.65 -14.80 18.30
C ALA A 15 53.86 -16.11 18.07
N ARG A 16 52.74 -16.30 18.78
CA ARG A 16 51.73 -17.31 18.44
C ARG A 16 50.52 -16.63 17.84
N PRO A 17 49.90 -17.22 16.80
CA PRO A 17 49.03 -16.48 15.90
C PRO A 17 47.72 -16.07 16.56
N ALA A 18 47.33 -14.82 16.30
CA ALA A 18 45.97 -14.35 16.41
C ALA A 18 45.03 -15.18 15.51
N TRP A 19 43.74 -15.09 15.83
CA TRP A 19 42.58 -15.45 15.01
C TRP A 19 42.00 -16.86 15.18
N LEU A 20 41.39 -17.11 16.34
CA LEU A 20 40.13 -17.84 16.39
C LEU A 20 39.05 -16.90 16.90
N ARG A 21 38.51 -16.08 15.97
CA ARG A 21 37.21 -15.45 16.15
C ARG A 21 36.21 -16.57 16.40
N GLN A 22 35.75 -16.73 17.63
CA GLN A 22 34.54 -17.47 17.92
C GLN A 22 33.41 -16.83 17.11
N ARG A 23 33.12 -17.44 15.97
CA ARG A 23 31.90 -17.18 15.21
C ARG A 23 30.77 -17.64 16.12
N HIS A 24 30.09 -16.70 16.77
CA HIS A 24 28.73 -16.95 17.22
C HIS A 24 27.94 -17.41 16.00
N GLN A 25 27.74 -18.71 15.90
CA GLN A 25 26.86 -19.29 14.89
C GLN A 25 25.48 -18.72 15.18
N LEU A 26 25.00 -17.86 14.27
CA LEU A 26 23.59 -17.54 14.18
C LEU A 26 22.86 -18.88 14.01
N GLY A 27 22.28 -19.35 15.11
CA GLY A 27 21.34 -20.47 15.08
C GLY A 27 20.35 -20.26 13.94
N SER A 28 20.00 -21.35 13.27
CA SER A 28 19.15 -21.36 12.09
C SER A 28 17.98 -20.38 12.28
N ARG A 29 18.04 -19.22 11.61
CA ARG A 29 16.90 -18.32 11.55
C ARG A 29 15.74 -19.14 11.05
N GLY A 30 14.76 -19.35 11.92
CA GLY A 30 13.53 -20.09 11.63
C GLY A 30 13.04 -19.69 10.25
N SER A 31 12.66 -20.72 9.48
CA SER A 31 12.16 -20.64 8.11
C SER A 31 11.57 -19.27 7.77
N GLY A 32 12.40 -18.39 7.18
CA GLY A 32 11.86 -17.22 6.50
C GLY A 32 10.83 -17.74 5.54
N GLN A 33 9.61 -17.19 5.56
CA GLN A 33 8.49 -17.68 4.74
C GLN A 33 9.00 -17.91 3.31
N ARG A 34 9.30 -19.18 2.96
CA ARG A 34 9.74 -19.57 1.63
C ARG A 34 8.48 -19.61 0.78
N GLN A 35 7.89 -18.45 0.52
CA GLN A 35 6.96 -18.32 -0.58
C GLN A 35 7.80 -18.51 -1.84
N ARG A 36 7.80 -19.74 -2.36
CA ARG A 36 8.34 -20.02 -3.70
C ARG A 36 7.58 -19.11 -4.67
N PRO A 37 8.25 -18.40 -5.59
CA PRO A 37 7.57 -17.63 -6.62
C PRO A 37 6.83 -18.59 -7.55
N GLY A 38 5.60 -18.94 -7.21
CA GLY A 38 4.71 -19.61 -8.12
C GLY A 38 4.30 -18.67 -9.25
N LYS A 39 3.83 -19.21 -10.38
CA LYS A 39 3.20 -18.41 -11.44
C LYS A 39 2.20 -17.43 -10.81
N LYS A 40 2.34 -16.14 -11.12
CA LYS A 40 1.43 -15.08 -10.67
C LYS A 40 0.02 -15.47 -11.07
N GLY A 41 -0.88 -15.61 -10.10
CA GLY A 41 -2.23 -16.13 -10.29
C GLY A 41 -3.00 -16.18 -8.98
N GLY A 42 -4.29 -16.48 -9.07
CA GLY A 42 -5.23 -16.44 -7.95
C GLY A 42 -6.44 -15.57 -8.26
N GLU A 43 -7.48 -15.68 -7.43
CA GLU A 43 -8.71 -14.89 -7.56
C GLU A 43 -8.41 -13.38 -7.62
N GLU A 44 -9.23 -12.61 -8.33
CA GLU A 44 -9.02 -11.17 -8.54
C GLU A 44 -7.65 -10.83 -9.17
N THR A 45 -7.05 -11.77 -9.92
CA THR A 45 -5.84 -11.54 -10.76
C THR A 45 -6.20 -11.72 -12.22
N GLY A 46 -5.84 -10.76 -13.08
CA GLY A 46 -6.13 -10.84 -14.51
C GLY A 46 -5.04 -10.21 -15.36
N PRO A 47 -5.00 -10.52 -16.67
CA PRO A 47 -4.01 -9.95 -17.57
C PRO A 47 -4.22 -8.44 -17.69
N ASN A 48 -3.17 -7.65 -17.45
CA ASN A 48 -3.25 -6.20 -17.59
C ASN A 48 -3.03 -5.82 -19.08
N PRO A 49 -4.03 -5.24 -19.77
CA PRO A 49 -3.87 -4.84 -21.18
C PRO A 49 -2.76 -3.81 -21.38
N THR A 50 -2.49 -2.96 -20.39
CA THR A 50 -1.46 -1.91 -20.47
C THR A 50 -0.04 -2.43 -20.21
N ASP A 51 0.09 -3.59 -19.56
CA ASP A 51 1.39 -4.17 -19.18
C ASP A 51 1.62 -5.51 -19.89
N ARG A 52 1.35 -5.55 -21.21
CA ARG A 52 1.58 -6.71 -22.09
C ARG A 52 0.95 -8.02 -21.58
N GLY A 53 -0.21 -7.93 -20.92
CA GLY A 53 -0.92 -9.09 -20.38
C GLY A 53 -0.34 -9.63 -19.08
N LYS A 54 0.61 -8.94 -18.43
CA LYS A 54 1.13 -9.40 -17.14
C LYS A 54 0.00 -9.52 -16.11
N PRO A 55 -0.07 -10.64 -15.38
CA PRO A 55 -1.10 -10.85 -14.37
C PRO A 55 -0.93 -9.87 -13.22
N GLY A 56 -2.01 -9.17 -12.90
CA GLY A 56 -2.03 -8.18 -11.83
C GLY A 56 -3.43 -7.93 -11.27
N SER A 57 -3.46 -7.10 -10.24
CA SER A 57 -4.67 -6.65 -9.57
C SER A 57 -4.63 -5.14 -9.43
N LYS A 58 -5.81 -4.52 -9.52
CA LYS A 58 -6.01 -3.10 -9.28
C LYS A 58 -6.65 -2.89 -7.92
N ARG A 59 -6.33 -1.75 -7.32
CA ARG A 59 -6.92 -1.29 -6.06
C ARG A 59 -7.76 -0.08 -6.36
N HIS A 60 -8.98 -0.12 -5.84
CA HIS A 60 -9.95 0.95 -5.95
C HIS A 60 -10.16 1.47 -4.55
N ILE A 61 -9.84 2.75 -4.34
CA ILE A 61 -9.89 3.38 -3.04
C ILE A 61 -10.77 4.62 -3.14
N LEU A 62 -11.74 4.71 -2.26
CA LEU A 62 -12.49 5.93 -2.03
C LEU A 62 -11.92 6.62 -0.80
N VAL A 63 -11.58 7.90 -0.95
CA VAL A 63 -10.97 8.71 0.11
C VAL A 63 -11.79 9.95 0.36
N ASP A 64 -11.74 10.44 1.60
CA ASP A 64 -12.23 11.77 1.96
C ASP A 64 -11.27 12.88 1.46
N ALA A 65 -11.69 14.14 1.54
CA ALA A 65 -10.90 15.32 1.20
C ALA A 65 -9.56 15.40 1.94
N ASN A 66 -9.49 14.84 3.16
CA ASN A 66 -8.26 14.78 3.94
C ASN A 66 -7.32 13.62 3.55
N GLY A 67 -7.77 12.68 2.71
CA GLY A 67 -7.03 11.46 2.36
C GLY A 67 -7.26 10.28 3.31
N ILE A 68 -8.33 10.34 4.12
CA ILE A 68 -8.74 9.21 4.96
C ILE A 68 -9.42 8.17 4.05
N PRO A 69 -8.94 6.92 3.99
CA PRO A 69 -9.59 5.89 3.20
C PRO A 69 -10.95 5.51 3.82
N LEU A 70 -12.02 5.61 3.03
CA LEU A 70 -13.40 5.31 3.43
C LEU A 70 -13.84 3.91 2.99
N ALA A 71 -13.46 3.51 1.79
CA ALA A 71 -13.76 2.20 1.23
C ALA A 71 -12.63 1.73 0.32
N LEU A 72 -12.42 0.41 0.30
CA LEU A 72 -11.41 -0.25 -0.51
C LEU A 72 -11.99 -1.50 -1.19
N ARG A 73 -11.69 -1.66 -2.47
CA ARG A 73 -12.00 -2.84 -3.26
C ARG A 73 -10.83 -3.22 -4.14
N ILE A 74 -10.69 -4.52 -4.40
CA ILE A 74 -9.65 -5.09 -5.24
C ILE A 74 -10.32 -5.72 -6.43
N SER A 75 -9.68 -5.62 -7.59
CA SER A 75 -10.14 -6.23 -8.83
C SER A 75 -9.02 -6.85 -9.61
N PRO A 76 -9.30 -7.73 -10.58
CA PRO A 76 -8.30 -8.14 -11.54
C PRO A 76 -7.97 -6.97 -12.47
N ALA A 77 -6.75 -6.95 -13.00
CA ALA A 77 -6.27 -5.84 -13.81
C ALA A 77 -6.97 -5.69 -15.17
N ASN A 78 -7.61 -6.75 -15.68
CA ASN A 78 -8.40 -6.72 -16.91
C ASN A 78 -9.76 -6.01 -16.76
N ARG A 79 -10.22 -5.78 -15.53
CA ARG A 79 -11.53 -5.15 -15.28
C ARG A 79 -11.43 -3.65 -15.46
N HIS A 80 -12.44 -3.08 -16.13
CA HIS A 80 -12.57 -1.64 -16.28
C HIS A 80 -13.03 -1.01 -14.96
N ASP A 81 -12.38 0.08 -14.55
CA ASP A 81 -12.54 0.68 -13.24
C ASP A 81 -13.97 1.26 -13.03
N SER A 82 -14.60 1.72 -14.12
CA SER A 82 -15.99 2.20 -14.12
C SER A 82 -16.99 1.19 -13.55
N LYS A 83 -16.75 -0.11 -13.75
CA LYS A 83 -17.64 -1.19 -13.30
C LYS A 83 -17.63 -1.37 -11.77
N LEU A 84 -16.61 -0.86 -11.09
CA LEU A 84 -16.48 -1.00 -9.64
C LEU A 84 -16.88 0.26 -8.87
N LEU A 85 -17.14 1.37 -9.56
CA LEU A 85 -17.54 2.62 -8.93
C LEU A 85 -18.75 2.43 -8.02
N GLU A 86 -19.79 1.73 -8.51
CA GLU A 86 -21.01 1.50 -7.74
C GLU A 86 -20.74 0.68 -6.48
N ALA A 87 -20.05 -0.45 -6.65
CA ALA A 87 -19.70 -1.34 -5.55
C ALA A 87 -18.79 -0.66 -4.52
N LEU A 88 -17.90 0.24 -4.95
CA LEU A 88 -17.02 1.00 -4.07
C LEU A 88 -17.78 2.06 -3.27
N VAL A 89 -18.71 2.78 -3.90
CA VAL A 89 -19.57 3.77 -3.23
C VAL A 89 -20.51 3.09 -2.23
N ASP A 90 -20.99 1.90 -2.54
CA ASP A 90 -21.88 1.14 -1.64
C ASP A 90 -21.15 0.49 -0.47
N ALA A 91 -19.85 0.28 -0.61
CA ALA A 91 -19.01 -0.26 0.45
C ALA A 91 -18.73 0.75 1.58
N VAL A 92 -19.11 2.02 1.42
CA VAL A 92 -18.86 3.06 2.43
C VAL A 92 -19.67 2.76 3.69
N PRO A 93 -19.01 2.60 4.85
CA PRO A 93 -19.71 2.36 6.10
C PRO A 93 -20.54 3.59 6.51
N ALA A 94 -21.50 3.39 7.41
CA ALA A 94 -22.21 4.50 8.02
C ALA A 94 -21.28 5.27 8.96
N ILE A 95 -20.88 6.47 8.58
CA ILE A 95 -19.97 7.31 9.37
C ILE A 95 -20.82 8.14 10.34
N ARG A 96 -20.57 7.97 11.64
CA ARG A 96 -21.24 8.76 12.67
C ARG A 96 -20.88 10.24 12.52
N GLN A 97 -21.88 11.09 12.68
CA GLN A 97 -21.72 12.54 12.68
C GLN A 97 -21.92 13.07 14.10
N CYS A 98 -21.42 14.28 14.38
CA CYS A 98 -21.63 14.94 15.68
C CYS A 98 -23.13 15.17 15.97
N ALA A 99 -23.93 15.42 14.93
CA ALA A 99 -25.37 15.56 15.01
C ALA A 99 -26.05 14.86 13.82
N GLY A 100 -27.25 14.31 14.06
CA GLY A 100 -28.09 13.70 13.03
C GLY A 100 -27.76 12.24 12.68
N ARG A 101 -28.36 11.76 11.58
CA ARG A 101 -28.23 10.37 11.13
C ARG A 101 -26.81 10.09 10.58
N PRO A 102 -26.21 8.92 10.89
CA PRO A 102 -24.93 8.52 10.30
C PRO A 102 -24.94 8.62 8.78
N ARG A 103 -23.91 9.26 8.24
CA ARG A 103 -23.79 9.53 6.80
C ARG A 103 -23.09 8.39 6.10
N ARG A 104 -23.75 7.81 5.11
CA ARG A 104 -23.19 6.74 4.25
C ARG A 104 -22.65 7.26 2.92
N ARG A 105 -23.07 8.44 2.47
CA ARG A 105 -22.82 8.91 1.10
C ARG A 105 -22.24 10.32 1.07
N PRO A 106 -21.19 10.55 0.26
CA PRO A 106 -20.66 11.90 0.06
C PRO A 106 -21.65 12.76 -0.75
N ALA A 107 -21.63 14.08 -0.55
CA ALA A 107 -22.48 14.99 -1.34
C ALA A 107 -21.94 15.16 -2.76
N LYS A 108 -20.62 15.13 -2.91
CA LYS A 108 -19.90 15.29 -4.17
C LYS A 108 -18.86 14.20 -4.27
N LEU A 109 -18.72 13.59 -5.44
CA LEU A 109 -17.67 12.62 -5.72
C LEU A 109 -16.80 13.11 -6.87
N HIS A 110 -15.51 13.27 -6.62
CA HIS A 110 -14.51 13.53 -7.63
C HIS A 110 -13.95 12.21 -8.16
N ALA A 111 -13.90 12.04 -9.48
CA ALA A 111 -13.31 10.86 -10.11
C ALA A 111 -12.56 11.26 -11.39
N ASP A 112 -11.63 10.40 -11.80
CA ASP A 112 -10.83 10.62 -13.01
C ASP A 112 -11.68 10.58 -14.28
N LYS A 113 -11.15 11.12 -15.38
CA LYS A 113 -11.74 11.06 -16.73
C LYS A 113 -12.06 9.63 -17.17
N GLY A 114 -11.32 8.65 -16.68
CA GLY A 114 -11.60 7.22 -16.91
C GLY A 114 -12.94 6.74 -16.35
N TYR A 115 -13.62 7.54 -15.54
CA TYR A 115 -14.98 7.27 -15.04
C TYR A 115 -16.07 8.05 -15.80
N ASP A 116 -15.72 8.73 -16.90
CA ASP A 116 -16.67 9.52 -17.70
C ASP A 116 -17.56 8.62 -18.57
N PHE A 117 -18.44 7.87 -17.91
CA PHE A 117 -19.47 7.07 -18.54
C PHE A 117 -20.85 7.47 -18.02
N ALA A 118 -21.87 7.38 -18.89
CA ALA A 118 -23.26 7.70 -18.53
C ALA A 118 -23.74 6.86 -17.32
N HIS A 119 -23.44 5.55 -17.31
CA HIS A 119 -23.81 4.66 -16.20
C HIS A 119 -23.20 5.10 -14.86
N CYS A 120 -21.93 5.52 -14.83
CA CYS A 120 -21.28 6.04 -13.62
C CYS A 120 -21.98 7.29 -13.10
N ARG A 121 -22.25 8.27 -13.99
CA ARG A 121 -22.94 9.51 -13.60
C ARG A 121 -24.36 9.24 -13.10
N GLN A 122 -25.08 8.34 -13.77
CA GLN A 122 -26.43 7.96 -13.39
C GLN A 122 -26.45 7.20 -12.05
N ALA A 123 -25.50 6.30 -11.81
CA ALA A 123 -25.36 5.59 -10.55
C ALA A 123 -25.11 6.55 -9.37
N LEU A 124 -24.27 7.57 -9.57
CA LEU A 124 -24.03 8.59 -8.55
C LEU A 124 -25.27 9.45 -8.29
N ARG A 125 -25.96 9.89 -9.35
CA ARG A 125 -27.20 10.67 -9.22
C ARG A 125 -28.33 9.89 -8.54
N ARG A 126 -28.52 8.60 -8.88
CA ARG A 126 -29.45 7.69 -8.19
C ARG A 126 -29.18 7.61 -6.69
N ARG A 127 -27.93 7.86 -6.28
CA ARG A 127 -27.51 7.83 -4.89
C ARG A 127 -27.53 9.20 -4.21
N ALA A 128 -28.07 10.23 -4.88
CA ALA A 128 -28.04 11.63 -4.47
C ALA A 128 -26.61 12.20 -4.30
N ILE A 129 -25.66 11.69 -5.08
CA ILE A 129 -24.26 12.14 -5.08
C ILE A 129 -24.04 12.96 -6.35
N ILE A 130 -23.51 14.17 -6.20
CA ILE A 130 -23.18 15.04 -7.34
C ILE A 130 -21.88 14.53 -7.99
N PRO A 131 -21.91 14.06 -9.25
CA PRO A 131 -20.72 13.57 -9.95
C PRO A 131 -19.86 14.74 -10.43
N ARG A 132 -18.65 14.86 -9.89
CA ARG A 132 -17.59 15.77 -10.35
C ARG A 132 -16.53 14.98 -11.13
N ILE A 133 -16.96 14.48 -12.28
CA ILE A 133 -16.14 13.71 -13.21
C ILE A 133 -15.84 14.60 -14.42
N ALA A 134 -14.56 14.74 -14.76
CA ALA A 134 -14.16 15.54 -15.90
C ALA A 134 -14.52 14.85 -17.22
N ARG A 135 -15.03 15.60 -18.20
CA ARG A 135 -15.41 15.04 -19.51
C ARG A 135 -14.17 14.66 -20.32
N ARG A 136 -14.16 13.46 -20.89
CA ARG A 136 -13.06 12.99 -21.74
C ARG A 136 -13.02 13.82 -23.02
N GLY A 137 -11.83 14.31 -23.39
CA GLY A 137 -11.60 15.09 -24.62
C GLY A 137 -12.06 16.56 -24.59
N ILE A 138 -12.71 17.03 -23.53
CA ILE A 138 -13.26 18.40 -23.45
C ILE A 138 -12.56 19.22 -22.36
N GLU A 139 -12.50 18.71 -21.13
CA GLU A 139 -11.98 19.48 -20.00
C GLU A 139 -10.47 19.26 -19.80
N SER A 140 -9.74 20.31 -19.41
CA SER A 140 -8.30 20.19 -19.10
C SER A 140 -8.05 19.32 -17.86
N SER A 141 -6.92 18.62 -17.83
CA SER A 141 -6.56 17.74 -16.71
C SER A 141 -6.13 18.49 -15.44
N GLU A 142 -5.81 19.78 -15.56
CA GLU A 142 -5.27 20.62 -14.48
C GLU A 142 -6.25 20.78 -13.31
N ARG A 143 -7.53 21.05 -13.61
CA ARG A 143 -8.57 21.23 -12.59
C ARG A 143 -8.81 19.95 -11.78
N LEU A 144 -8.63 18.79 -12.42
CA LEU A 144 -8.74 17.48 -11.79
C LEU A 144 -7.55 17.22 -10.84
N GLY A 145 -6.35 17.68 -11.20
CA GLY A 145 -5.12 17.55 -10.40
C GLY A 145 -5.28 18.04 -8.95
N ARG A 146 -6.04 19.13 -8.74
CA ARG A 146 -6.29 19.73 -7.41
C ARG A 146 -6.94 18.79 -6.39
N HIS A 147 -7.73 17.83 -6.84
CA HIS A 147 -8.36 16.82 -5.95
C HIS A 147 -7.69 15.45 -6.09
N ARG A 148 -7.08 15.18 -7.25
CA ARG A 148 -6.39 13.93 -7.54
C ARG A 148 -5.20 13.68 -6.61
N TRP A 149 -4.45 14.73 -6.25
CA TRP A 149 -3.25 14.58 -5.39
C TRP A 149 -3.56 13.94 -4.03
N VAL A 150 -4.76 14.14 -3.47
CA VAL A 150 -5.16 13.55 -2.19
C VAL A 150 -5.25 12.02 -2.30
N VAL A 151 -5.84 11.55 -3.40
CA VAL A 151 -5.95 10.11 -3.71
C VAL A 151 -4.56 9.53 -3.96
N GLU A 152 -3.74 10.20 -4.76
CA GLU A 152 -2.38 9.77 -5.09
C GLU A 152 -1.48 9.71 -3.85
N ARG A 153 -1.58 10.69 -2.95
CA ARG A 153 -0.89 10.66 -1.66
C ARG A 153 -1.31 9.45 -0.82
N THR A 154 -2.61 9.16 -0.78
CA THR A 154 -3.12 8.00 -0.05
C THR A 154 -2.59 6.70 -0.66
N LEU A 155 -2.58 6.59 -2.00
CA LEU A 155 -1.97 5.47 -2.72
C LEU A 155 -0.46 5.34 -2.42
N ALA A 156 0.26 6.46 -2.31
CA ALA A 156 1.66 6.46 -1.92
C ALA A 156 1.86 5.91 -0.49
N TRP A 157 0.96 6.21 0.45
CA TRP A 157 0.99 5.59 1.78
C TRP A 157 0.77 4.08 1.73
N PHE A 158 -0.16 3.60 0.90
CA PHE A 158 -0.32 2.16 0.65
C PHE A 158 0.96 1.53 0.06
N ALA A 159 1.63 2.23 -0.85
CA ALA A 159 2.88 1.77 -1.47
C ALA A 159 4.06 1.68 -0.47
N ARG A 160 4.05 2.48 0.60
CA ARG A 160 5.09 2.39 1.66
C ARG A 160 5.04 1.07 2.43
N PHE A 161 3.90 0.38 2.47
CA PHE A 161 3.84 -0.96 3.03
C PHE A 161 4.46 -1.95 2.05
N ARG A 162 5.73 -2.34 2.29
CA ARG A 162 6.49 -3.27 1.42
C ARG A 162 5.72 -4.55 1.07
N ARG A 163 4.91 -5.07 2.01
CA ARG A 163 4.06 -6.25 1.79
C ARG A 163 2.98 -6.03 0.73
N LEU A 164 2.50 -4.80 0.56
CA LEU A 164 1.48 -4.42 -0.40
C LEU A 164 2.06 -3.94 -1.73
N ALA A 165 3.33 -3.56 -1.79
CA ALA A 165 3.96 -3.11 -3.04
C ALA A 165 3.87 -4.17 -4.16
N LEU A 166 4.02 -5.45 -3.79
CA LEU A 166 3.84 -6.59 -4.68
C LEU A 166 2.75 -7.51 -4.13
N ARG A 167 1.98 -8.14 -5.02
CA ARG A 167 1.01 -9.15 -4.62
C ARG A 167 1.73 -10.49 -4.40
N TYR A 168 1.98 -10.82 -3.14
CA TYR A 168 2.50 -12.13 -2.72
C TYR A 168 1.39 -13.17 -2.53
N GLU A 169 0.24 -12.73 -2.03
CA GLU A 169 -0.88 -13.62 -1.71
C GLU A 169 -1.64 -14.06 -2.97
N ARG A 170 -1.81 -15.37 -3.13
CA ARG A 170 -2.68 -15.94 -4.18
C ARG A 170 -4.17 -15.75 -3.85
N ARG A 171 -4.49 -15.90 -2.56
CA ARG A 171 -5.85 -15.78 -2.00
C ARG A 171 -6.30 -14.31 -1.94
N ALA A 172 -7.45 -14.01 -2.55
CA ALA A 172 -7.95 -12.63 -2.67
C ALA A 172 -8.49 -12.07 -1.34
N ASP A 173 -9.03 -12.93 -0.49
CA ASP A 173 -9.47 -12.62 0.87
C ASP A 173 -8.30 -12.16 1.74
N ILE A 174 -7.21 -12.92 1.77
CA ILE A 174 -6.00 -12.58 2.54
C ILE A 174 -5.39 -11.28 2.00
N PHE A 175 -5.32 -11.13 0.67
CA PHE A 175 -4.83 -9.91 0.05
C PHE A 175 -5.69 -8.71 0.46
N THR A 176 -7.01 -8.82 0.40
CA THR A 176 -7.94 -7.75 0.82
C THR A 176 -7.80 -7.43 2.30
N ALA A 177 -7.66 -8.45 3.16
CA ALA A 177 -7.44 -8.26 4.59
C ALA A 177 -6.20 -7.41 4.88
N PHE A 178 -5.07 -7.66 4.21
CA PHE A 178 -3.87 -6.83 4.38
C PHE A 178 -4.08 -5.37 3.95
N HIS A 179 -4.89 -5.11 2.92
CA HIS A 179 -5.23 -3.73 2.54
C HIS A 179 -6.12 -3.07 3.59
N ASN A 180 -7.06 -3.80 4.16
CA ASN A 180 -7.89 -3.28 5.24
C ASN A 180 -7.05 -2.96 6.48
N ILE A 181 -6.08 -3.81 6.85
CA ILE A 181 -5.14 -3.53 7.94
C ILE A 181 -4.34 -2.26 7.65
N ALA A 182 -3.81 -2.11 6.43
CA ALA A 182 -3.08 -0.90 6.04
C ALA A 182 -3.98 0.35 6.06
N ALA A 183 -5.23 0.24 5.62
CA ALA A 183 -6.21 1.32 5.72
C ALA A 183 -6.45 1.71 7.19
N SER A 184 -6.64 0.74 8.07
CA SER A 184 -6.82 0.97 9.52
C SER A 184 -5.60 1.67 10.14
N LEU A 185 -4.38 1.28 9.77
CA LEU A 185 -3.15 1.95 10.23
C LEU A 185 -3.03 3.40 9.73
N ILE A 186 -3.47 3.67 8.48
CA ILE A 186 -3.54 5.03 7.96
C ILE A 186 -4.57 5.84 8.76
N CYS A 187 -5.78 5.31 8.96
CA CYS A 187 -6.82 5.95 9.77
C CYS A 187 -6.34 6.22 11.21
N TRP A 188 -5.65 5.26 11.83
CA TRP A 188 -5.08 5.41 13.17
C TRP A 188 -4.11 6.59 13.27
N ARG A 189 -3.24 6.78 12.27
CA ARG A 189 -2.31 7.92 12.24
C ARG A 189 -3.03 9.26 12.14
N PHE A 190 -4.17 9.32 11.44
CA PHE A 190 -5.00 10.51 11.46
C PHE A 190 -5.54 10.76 12.86
N VAL A 191 -6.15 9.75 13.48
CA VAL A 191 -6.69 9.86 14.85
C VAL A 191 -5.64 10.37 15.83
N GLN A 192 -4.44 9.78 15.83
CA GLN A 192 -3.34 10.25 16.70
C GLN A 192 -3.00 11.73 16.49
N ARG A 193 -3.04 12.22 15.26
CA ARG A 193 -2.78 13.63 14.94
C ARG A 193 -3.91 14.58 15.37
N TRP A 194 -5.13 14.07 15.56
CA TRP A 194 -6.25 14.90 16.03
C TRP A 194 -6.32 15.01 17.56
N PHE A 195 -5.76 14.02 18.28
CA PHE A 195 -5.78 13.95 19.74
C PHE A 195 -4.45 14.32 20.41
N CYS A 196 -3.41 14.64 19.63
CA CYS A 196 -2.12 15.16 20.10
C CYS A 196 -1.90 16.55 19.52
#